data_AF-A0A6P0SWW6-F1
#
_entry.id   AF-A0A6P0SWW6-F1
#
_cell.length_a   1.000
_cell.length_b   1.000
_cell.length_c   1.000
_cell.angle_alpha   90.00
_cell.angle_beta   90.00
_cell.angle_gamma   90.00
#
_symmetry.space_group_name_H-M   'P 1'
#
loop_
_entity.id
_entity.type
_entity.pdbx_description
1 polymer ?
#
loop_
_entity_poly.entity_id
_entity_poly.type
_entity_poly.pdbx_seq_one_letter_code
_entity_poly.pdbx_strand_id
1 'polypeptide(L)'
;MKETAEQKPKRIRGYWGVENKVHYVRDVTQGEDKSRIRTTPLVQIWAIPRNLALNLYRDAGFDNMAQAQRKCQFGLKHILALFRMK
;
A
#
# COMPACT_ATOMS: atom_id res chain seq x y z
N MET A 1 7.07 20.27 -24.12
CA MET A 1 6.77 21.45 -23.27
C MET A 1 7.73 21.44 -22.08
N LYS A 2 8.40 22.55 -21.75
CA LYS A 2 9.26 22.67 -20.56
C LYS A 2 8.38 23.07 -19.36
N GLU A 3 8.50 22.37 -18.23
CA GLU A 3 7.83 22.73 -16.97
C GLU A 3 8.34 24.08 -16.43
N THR A 4 7.41 24.96 -16.08
CA THR A 4 7.67 26.24 -15.40
C THR A 4 8.24 26.01 -14.00
N ALA A 5 9.07 26.93 -13.49
CA ALA A 5 9.72 26.83 -12.18
C ALA A 5 8.74 26.57 -11.02
N GLU A 6 7.50 27.08 -11.11
CA GLU A 6 6.44 26.89 -10.12
C GLU A 6 5.76 25.50 -10.18
N GLN A 7 5.78 24.84 -11.34
CA GLN A 7 5.13 23.53 -11.53
C GLN A 7 5.98 22.40 -10.93
N LYS A 8 7.30 22.53 -11.00
CA LYS A 8 8.26 21.54 -10.47
C LYS A 8 8.06 21.20 -8.98
N PRO A 9 8.01 22.15 -8.03
CA PRO A 9 7.85 21.81 -6.61
C PRO A 9 6.50 21.17 -6.30
N LYS A 10 5.41 21.57 -6.98
CA LYS A 10 4.09 20.95 -6.83
C LYS A 10 4.12 19.48 -7.25
N ARG A 11 4.75 19.18 -8.38
CA ARG A 11 4.90 17.80 -8.89
C ARG A 11 5.76 16.94 -7.97
N ILE A 12 6.88 17.47 -7.46
CA ILE A 12 7.73 16.77 -6.48
C ILE A 12 6.92 16.41 -5.22
N ARG A 13 6.17 17.36 -4.67
CA ARG A 13 5.30 17.09 -3.50
C ARG A 13 4.22 16.05 -3.78
N GLY A 14 3.61 16.08 -4.97
CA GLY A 14 2.66 15.05 -5.41
C GLY A 14 3.29 13.66 -5.46
N TYR A 15 4.50 13.55 -6.02
CA TYR A 15 5.25 12.31 -6.08
C TYR A 15 5.58 11.73 -4.69
N TRP A 16 6.04 12.58 -3.77
CA TRP A 16 6.26 12.17 -2.36
C TRP A 16 4.99 11.65 -1.68
N GLY A 17 3.82 12.13 -2.09
CA GLY A 17 2.55 11.59 -1.63
C GLY A 17 2.37 10.11 -2.00
N VAL A 18 2.81 9.71 -3.19
CA VAL A 18 2.78 8.30 -3.64
C VAL A 18 3.80 7.48 -2.85
N GLU A 19 5.02 7.99 -2.70
CA GLU A 19 6.09 7.33 -1.95
C GLU A 19 5.66 7.02 -0.51
N ASN A 20 5.12 8.01 0.20
CA ASN A 20 4.70 7.83 1.59
C ASN A 20 3.44 6.96 1.72
N LYS A 21 2.47 7.08 0.81
CA LYS A 21 1.17 6.39 0.97
C LYS A 21 1.18 4.97 0.41
N VAL A 22 2.08 4.64 -0.52
CA VAL A 22 2.13 3.35 -1.20
C VAL A 22 3.43 2.62 -0.90
N HIS A 23 4.58 3.19 -1.30
CA HIS A 23 5.87 2.51 -1.21
C HIS A 23 6.27 2.26 0.25
N TYR A 24 6.28 3.30 1.08
CA TYR A 24 6.60 3.15 2.51
C TYR A 24 5.71 2.13 3.23
N VAL A 25 4.41 2.11 2.92
CA VAL A 25 3.47 1.15 3.52
C VAL A 25 3.80 -0.28 3.10
N ARG A 26 4.14 -0.50 1.83
CA ARG A 26 4.53 -1.83 1.34
C ARG A 26 5.83 -2.31 1.96
N ASP A 27 6.84 -1.46 1.92
CA ASP A 27 8.21 -1.77 2.33
C ASP A 27 8.27 -2.06 3.83
N VAL A 28 7.67 -1.17 4.63
CA VAL A 28 7.78 -1.21 6.08
C VAL A 28 6.61 -1.92 6.74
N THR A 29 5.37 -1.51 6.43
CA THR A 29 4.18 -2.01 7.13
C THR A 29 3.86 -3.44 6.70
N GLN A 30 3.81 -3.68 5.39
CA GLN A 30 3.56 -5.02 4.82
C GLN A 30 4.83 -5.89 4.74
N GLY A 31 5.99 -5.32 5.10
CA GLY A 31 7.24 -6.04 5.26
C GLY A 31 7.86 -6.53 3.95
N GLU A 32 7.65 -5.82 2.84
CA GLU A 32 8.23 -6.17 1.54
C GLU A 32 9.76 -6.23 1.60
N ASP A 33 10.43 -5.26 2.24
CA ASP A 33 11.89 -5.26 2.39
C ASP A 33 12.42 -6.47 3.17
N LYS A 34 11.62 -6.93 4.14
CA LYS A 34 11.96 -8.08 5.00
C LYS A 34 11.60 -9.41 4.35
N SER A 35 10.94 -9.39 3.19
CA SER A 35 10.54 -10.60 2.47
C SER A 35 11.75 -11.40 2.00
N ARG A 36 11.72 -12.71 2.25
CA ARG A 36 12.74 -13.67 1.79
C ARG A 36 12.38 -14.38 0.49
N ILE A 37 11.31 -13.97 -0.18
CA ILE A 37 10.95 -14.51 -1.49
C ILE A 37 12.03 -14.11 -2.50
N ARG A 38 12.68 -15.10 -3.11
CA ARG A 38 13.75 -14.92 -4.12
C ARG A 38 13.47 -15.63 -5.45
N THR A 39 12.30 -16.23 -5.59
CA THR A 39 11.89 -16.91 -6.82
C THR A 39 11.30 -15.88 -7.80
N THR A 40 11.88 -15.76 -8.99
CA THR A 40 11.28 -15.00 -10.09
C THR A 40 10.24 -15.88 -10.79
N PRO A 41 9.04 -15.37 -11.14
CA PRO A 41 8.58 -13.97 -11.05
C PRO A 41 7.80 -13.64 -9.77
N LEU A 42 7.85 -14.48 -8.73
CA LEU A 42 7.07 -14.27 -7.51
C LEU A 42 7.38 -12.92 -6.87
N VAL A 43 8.63 -12.45 -6.90
CA VAL A 43 9.01 -11.12 -6.39
C VAL A 43 8.13 -10.02 -6.99
N GLN A 44 7.92 -10.02 -8.31
CA GLN A 44 7.04 -9.03 -8.96
C GLN A 44 5.56 -9.30 -8.68
N ILE A 45 5.13 -10.55 -8.72
CA ILE A 45 3.73 -10.93 -8.51
C ILE A 45 3.24 -10.52 -7.12
N TRP A 46 4.10 -10.58 -6.09
CA TRP A 46 3.74 -10.22 -4.72
C TRP A 46 3.39 -8.74 -4.53
N ALA A 47 3.69 -7.86 -5.48
CA ALA A 47 3.21 -6.48 -5.46
C ALA A 47 1.67 -6.40 -5.61
N ILE A 48 1.06 -7.34 -6.35
CA ILE A 48 -0.39 -7.36 -6.63
C ILE A 48 -1.21 -7.55 -5.35
N PRO A 49 -1.03 -8.62 -4.55
CA PRO A 49 -1.82 -8.82 -3.33
C PRO A 49 -1.54 -7.74 -2.28
N ARG A 50 -0.32 -7.17 -2.24
CA ARG A 50 0.02 -6.05 -1.36
C ARG A 50 -0.79 -4.79 -1.67
N ASN A 51 -0.86 -4.44 -2.95
CA ASN A 51 -1.68 -3.34 -3.44
C ASN A 51 -3.17 -3.60 -3.21
N LEU A 52 -3.63 -4.84 -3.44
CA LEU A 52 -5.01 -5.24 -3.19
C LEU A 52 -5.37 -5.03 -1.71
N ALA A 53 -4.58 -5.57 -0.79
CA ALA A 53 -4.81 -5.40 0.65
C ALA A 53 -4.81 -3.92 1.05
N LEU A 54 -3.86 -3.12 0.53
CA LEU A 54 -3.80 -1.68 0.79
C LEU A 54 -5.07 -0.95 0.34
N ASN A 55 -5.59 -1.27 -0.84
CA ASN A 55 -6.81 -0.66 -1.34
C ASN A 55 -8.04 -1.11 -0.56
N LEU A 56 -8.14 -2.39 -0.18
CA LEU A 56 -9.21 -2.89 0.69
C LEU A 56 -9.21 -2.18 2.05
N TYR A 57 -8.03 -1.93 2.64
CA TYR A 57 -7.94 -1.17 3.88
C TYR A 57 -8.47 0.26 3.74
N ARG A 58 -8.14 0.94 2.63
CA ARG A 58 -8.64 2.29 2.36
C ARG A 58 -10.14 2.32 2.13
N ASP A 59 -10.65 1.36 1.38
CA ASP A 59 -12.07 1.23 1.08
C ASP A 59 -12.89 0.98 2.36
N ALA A 60 -12.34 0.19 3.28
CA ALA A 60 -12.92 -0.01 4.61
C ALA A 60 -12.76 1.20 5.56
N GLY A 61 -12.24 2.33 5.08
CA GLY A 61 -12.15 3.59 5.82
C GLY A 61 -11.01 3.64 6.84
N PHE A 62 -9.98 2.79 6.72
CA PHE A 62 -8.82 2.89 7.60
C PHE A 62 -7.92 4.05 7.19
N ASP A 63 -7.64 4.97 8.12
CA ASP A 63 -6.62 6.01 7.93
C ASP A 63 -5.20 5.52 8.25
N ASN A 64 -5.07 4.51 9.11
CA ASN A 64 -3.79 3.94 9.54
C ASN A 64 -3.61 2.50 9.04
N MET A 65 -2.75 2.33 8.04
CA MET A 65 -2.51 1.03 7.40
C MET A 65 -1.87 0.00 8.33
N ALA A 66 -1.05 0.42 9.29
CA ALA A 66 -0.47 -0.48 10.28
C ALA A 66 -1.53 -1.00 11.25
N GLN A 67 -2.50 -0.16 11.64
CA GLN A 67 -3.65 -0.59 12.43
C GLN A 67 -4.53 -1.56 11.63
N ALA A 68 -4.83 -1.23 10.37
CA ALA A 68 -5.63 -2.06 9.48
C ALA A 68 -5.02 -3.47 9.34
N GLN A 69 -3.72 -3.55 9.05
CA GLN A 69 -3.00 -4.81 8.93
C GLN A 69 -3.08 -5.63 10.21
N ARG A 70 -2.84 -5.03 11.39
CA ARG A 70 -2.93 -5.76 12.67
C ARG A 70 -4.34 -6.30 12.93
N LYS A 71 -5.39 -5.52 12.64
CA LYS A 71 -6.78 -5.97 12.80
C LYS A 71 -7.15 -7.12 11.86
N CYS A 72 -6.65 -7.08 10.63
CA CYS A 72 -6.96 -8.09 9.62
C CYS A 72 -6.10 -9.35 9.77
N GLN A 73 -4.84 -9.23 10.19
CA GLN A 73 -3.93 -10.36 10.38
C GLN A 73 -4.41 -11.34 11.46
N PHE A 74 -5.07 -10.85 12.51
CA PHE A 74 -5.51 -11.67 13.65
C PHE A 74 -7.03 -11.74 13.81
N GLY A 75 -7.81 -11.19 12.86
CA GLY A 75 -9.25 -11.04 12.99
C GLY A 75 -10.02 -11.54 11.77
N LEU A 76 -10.44 -12.81 11.80
CA LEU A 76 -11.27 -13.43 10.76
C LEU A 76 -12.53 -12.63 10.41
N LYS A 77 -13.16 -12.01 11.41
CA LYS A 77 -14.32 -11.11 11.21
C LYS A 77 -13.99 -9.89 10.34
N HIS A 78 -12.80 -9.30 10.51
CA HIS A 78 -12.37 -8.13 9.74
C HIS A 78 -12.01 -8.54 8.30
N ILE A 79 -11.37 -9.69 8.10
CA ILE A 79 -11.13 -10.23 6.77
C ILE A 79 -12.46 -10.46 6.03
N LEU A 80 -13.43 -11.12 6.68
CA LEU A 80 -14.74 -11.38 6.09
C LEU A 80 -15.51 -10.09 5.79
N ALA A 81 -15.36 -9.06 6.63
CA ALA A 81 -15.95 -7.75 6.37
C ALA A 81 -15.34 -7.09 5.11
N LEU A 82 -14.02 -7.16 4.92
CA LEU A 82 -13.35 -6.61 3.74
C LEU A 82 -13.84 -7.23 2.42
N PHE A 83 -14.10 -8.54 2.40
CA PHE A 83 -14.60 -9.23 1.20
C PHE A 83 -16.13 -9.19 1.04
N ARG A 84 -16.88 -8.73 2.05
CA ARG A 84 -18.35 -8.52 1.98
C ARG A 84 -18.74 -7.12 1.55
N MET A 85 -17.77 -6.24 1.34
CA MET A 85 -18.02 -4.93 0.77
C MET A 85 -18.51 -5.11 -0.69
N LYS A 86 -19.66 -4.52 -0.97
CA LYS A 86 -20.41 -4.65 -2.23
C LYS A 86 -19.72 -3.92 -3.38
#